data_AF-E6W1A9-F1
#
_entry.id   AF-E6W1A9-F1
#
_cell.length_a   1.000
_cell.length_b   1.000
_cell.length_c   1.000
_cell.angle_alpha   90.00
_cell.angle_beta   90.00
_cell.angle_gamma   90.00
#
_symmetry.space_group_name_H-M   'P 1'
#
loop_
_entity.id
_entity.type
_entity.pdbx_description
1 polymer ?
#
loop_
_entity_poly.entity_id
_entity_poly.type
_entity_poly.pdbx_seq_one_letter_code
_entity_poly.pdbx_strand_id
1 'polypeptide(L)'
;MSCSQCTTTPKLPIGPQIQYINAAHRYILEKINSPLHTSGITPELFDAQLAANTDDFAATIQMLGSSASLTELECQHINILPLAPGEPMDFGKPSAEPLRQLPGS
;
A
#
# COMPACT_ATOMS: atom_id res chain seq x y z
N MET A 1 30.53 3.10 -12.33
CA MET A 1 29.52 2.05 -12.54
C MET A 1 28.16 2.64 -12.20
N SER A 2 27.40 3.06 -13.21
CA SER A 2 26.05 3.63 -13.05
C SER A 2 25.04 2.48 -12.98
N CYS A 3 24.31 2.39 -11.88
CA CYS A 3 23.16 1.49 -11.75
C CYS A 3 22.08 1.93 -12.75
N SER A 4 21.92 1.19 -13.84
CA SER A 4 20.96 1.47 -14.93
C SER A 4 19.50 1.17 -14.56
N GLN A 5 19.23 0.69 -13.34
CA GLN A 5 17.88 0.42 -12.83
C GLN A 5 17.49 1.29 -11.62
N CYS A 6 18.31 2.26 -11.24
CA CYS A 6 18.07 3.06 -10.04
C CYS A 6 17.03 4.20 -10.23
N THR A 7 16.27 4.22 -11.34
CA THR A 7 15.32 5.30 -11.66
C THR A 7 13.91 4.85 -12.07
N THR A 8 13.61 3.55 -12.09
CA THR A 8 12.23 3.11 -12.38
C THR A 8 11.38 3.21 -11.12
N THR A 9 10.63 4.30 -10.99
CA THR A 9 9.50 4.38 -10.05
C THR A 9 8.68 3.10 -10.18
N PRO A 10 8.41 2.38 -9.07
CA PRO A 10 7.58 1.19 -9.10
C PRO A 10 6.28 1.50 -9.83
N LYS A 11 5.93 0.69 -10.83
CA LYS A 11 4.63 0.84 -11.50
C LYS A 11 3.55 0.54 -10.47
N LEU A 12 2.62 1.46 -10.31
CA LEU A 12 1.44 1.21 -9.49
C LEU A 12 0.69 -0.02 -10.04
N PRO A 13 0.20 -0.92 -9.18
CA PRO A 13 -0.59 -2.06 -9.61
C PRO A 13 -1.86 -1.59 -10.33
N ILE A 14 -2.26 -2.36 -11.34
CA ILE A 14 -3.40 -2.09 -12.21
C ILE A 14 -4.33 -3.30 -12.15
N GLY A 15 -5.63 -3.05 -12.01
CA GLY A 15 -6.66 -4.08 -11.98
C GLY A 15 -7.19 -4.38 -10.57
N PRO A 16 -8.08 -5.37 -10.45
CA PRO A 16 -8.71 -5.71 -9.17
C PRO A 16 -7.67 -6.16 -8.15
N GLN A 17 -7.78 -5.62 -6.95
CA GLN A 17 -6.85 -5.88 -5.85
C GLN A 17 -7.51 -5.63 -4.50
N ILE A 18 -6.94 -6.24 -3.45
CA ILE A 18 -7.29 -5.97 -2.07
C ILE A 18 -6.20 -5.05 -1.49
N GLN A 19 -6.60 -3.85 -1.08
CA GLN A 19 -5.72 -2.91 -0.41
C GLN A 19 -5.81 -3.11 1.09
N TYR A 20 -4.68 -3.31 1.73
CA TYR A 20 -4.54 -3.30 3.17
C TYR A 20 -3.85 -2.02 3.62
N ILE A 21 -4.54 -1.22 4.40
CA ILE A 21 -4.06 0.08 4.89
C ILE A 21 -3.80 -0.06 6.39
N ASN A 22 -2.53 0.07 6.77
CA ASN A 22 -2.10 0.11 8.16
C ASN A 22 -1.69 1.53 8.53
N ALA A 23 -1.89 1.91 9.78
CA ALA A 23 -1.41 3.18 10.29
C ALA A 23 -0.87 3.03 11.71
N ALA A 24 0.03 3.94 12.12
CA ALA A 24 0.61 3.92 13.47
C ALA A 24 -0.44 4.05 14.59
N HIS A 25 -1.57 4.68 14.31
CA HIS A 25 -2.66 4.86 15.27
C HIS A 25 -4.03 4.60 14.64
N ARG A 26 -4.93 4.00 15.43
CA ARG A 26 -6.30 3.69 15.02
C ARG A 26 -7.08 4.91 14.51
N TYR A 27 -6.90 6.07 15.14
CA TYR A 27 -7.63 7.28 14.74
C TYR A 27 -7.29 7.72 13.30
N ILE A 28 -6.09 7.38 12.80
CA ILE A 28 -5.69 7.65 11.39
C ILE A 28 -6.50 6.74 10.46
N LEU A 29 -6.70 5.47 10.82
CA LEU A 29 -7.57 4.57 10.06
C LEU A 29 -9.00 5.09 10.03
N GLU A 30 -9.53 5.60 11.14
CA GLU A 30 -10.87 6.19 11.20
C GLU A 30 -10.98 7.43 10.28
N LYS A 31 -9.94 8.28 10.22
CA LYS A 31 -9.85 9.40 9.27
C LYS A 31 -9.84 8.97 7.81
N ILE A 32 -9.25 7.81 7.50
CA ILE A 32 -9.18 7.23 6.15
C ILE A 32 -10.50 6.54 5.76
N ASN A 33 -11.18 5.93 6.73
CA ASN A 33 -12.41 5.17 6.54
C ASN A 33 -13.53 6.03 5.91
N SER A 34 -13.73 7.25 6.40
CA SER A 34 -14.77 8.16 5.92
C SER A 34 -14.60 8.57 4.44
N PRO A 35 -13.42 9.03 3.99
CA PRO A 35 -13.15 9.29 2.57
C PRO A 35 -13.38 8.05 1.68
N LEU A 36 -12.93 6.87 2.10
CA LEU A 36 -13.14 5.63 1.33
C LEU A 36 -14.63 5.33 1.10
N HIS A 37 -15.44 5.42 2.16
CA HIS A 37 -16.90 5.29 2.04
C HIS A 37 -17.52 6.34 1.10
N THR A 38 -17.04 7.59 1.17
CA THR A 38 -17.53 8.68 0.31
C THR A 38 -17.20 8.45 -1.16
N SER A 39 -16.08 7.77 -1.45
CA SER A 39 -15.69 7.34 -2.80
C SER A 39 -16.37 6.06 -3.28
N GLY A 40 -17.34 5.53 -2.52
CA GLY A 40 -18.08 4.31 -2.88
C GLY A 40 -17.34 3.01 -2.58
N ILE A 41 -16.17 3.08 -1.93
CA ILE A 41 -15.42 1.92 -1.46
C ILE A 41 -15.99 1.52 -0.09
N THR A 42 -16.25 0.24 0.13
CA THR A 42 -16.72 -0.27 1.43
C THR A 42 -15.56 -0.97 2.14
N PRO A 43 -14.73 -0.23 2.89
CA PRO A 43 -13.63 -0.84 3.64
C PRO A 43 -14.15 -1.64 4.84
N GLU A 44 -13.44 -2.70 5.19
CA GLU A 44 -13.58 -3.43 6.44
C GLU A 44 -12.53 -2.93 7.43
N LEU A 45 -12.99 -2.39 8.57
CA LEU A 45 -12.12 -1.90 9.64
C LEU A 45 -11.81 -3.02 10.63
N PHE A 46 -10.52 -3.29 10.81
CA PHE A 46 -9.97 -4.15 11.83
C PHE A 46 -9.21 -3.31 12.87
N ASP A 47 -8.69 -3.93 13.93
CA ASP A 47 -8.06 -3.20 15.03
C ASP A 47 -6.83 -2.38 14.64
N ALA A 48 -6.02 -2.89 13.71
CA ALA A 48 -4.77 -2.27 13.27
C ALA A 48 -4.70 -1.97 11.76
N GLN A 49 -5.78 -2.26 11.02
CA GLN A 49 -5.79 -2.17 9.56
C GLN A 49 -7.18 -1.92 8.99
N LEU A 50 -7.22 -1.40 7.77
CA LEU A 50 -8.40 -1.37 6.89
C LEU A 50 -8.13 -2.29 5.70
N ALA A 51 -9.12 -3.08 5.29
CA ALA A 51 -9.06 -3.82 4.03
C ALA A 51 -10.13 -3.30 3.07
N ALA A 52 -9.79 -3.10 1.81
CA ALA A 52 -10.74 -2.62 0.81
C ALA A 52 -10.44 -3.17 -0.58
N ASN A 53 -11.49 -3.60 -1.29
CA ASN A 53 -11.36 -3.94 -2.71
C ASN A 53 -11.28 -2.65 -3.54
N THR A 54 -10.39 -2.62 -4.53
CA THR A 54 -10.35 -1.57 -5.56
C THR A 54 -9.92 -2.15 -6.89
N ASP A 55 -10.34 -1.49 -7.97
CA ASP A 55 -9.79 -1.71 -9.31
C ASP A 55 -8.80 -0.58 -9.71
N ASP A 56 -8.73 0.48 -8.89
CA ASP A 56 -7.87 1.65 -9.11
C ASP A 56 -7.10 2.02 -7.83
N PHE A 57 -5.87 1.52 -7.75
CA PHE A 57 -4.94 1.87 -6.67
C PHE A 57 -4.59 3.35 -6.66
N ALA A 58 -4.34 3.90 -7.84
CA ALA A 58 -3.81 5.25 -7.99
C ALA A 58 -4.82 6.28 -7.51
N ALA A 59 -6.10 6.08 -7.81
CA ALA A 59 -7.19 6.89 -7.29
C ALA A 59 -7.22 6.90 -5.75
N THR A 60 -6.99 5.74 -5.12
CA THR A 60 -6.94 5.66 -3.64
C THR A 60 -5.76 6.47 -3.08
N ILE A 61 -4.57 6.32 -3.66
CA ILE A 61 -3.38 7.09 -3.23
C ILE A 61 -3.58 8.59 -3.42
N GLN A 62 -4.13 9.01 -4.56
CA GLN A 62 -4.41 10.43 -4.84
C GLN A 62 -5.45 11.01 -3.90
N MET A 63 -6.52 10.27 -3.60
CA MET A 63 -7.54 10.68 -2.63
C MET A 63 -6.93 10.88 -1.24
N LEU A 64 -6.11 9.94 -0.77
CA LEU A 64 -5.45 10.05 0.54
C LEU A 64 -4.42 11.19 0.57
N GLY A 65 -3.61 11.32 -0.48
CA GLY A 65 -2.60 12.39 -0.59
C GLY A 65 -3.17 13.80 -0.73
N SER A 66 -4.43 13.93 -1.17
CA SER A 66 -5.14 15.22 -1.27
C SER A 66 -6.13 15.45 -0.13
N SER A 67 -6.23 14.53 0.83
CA SER A 67 -7.17 14.64 1.95
C SER A 67 -6.76 15.74 2.93
N ALA A 68 -7.57 16.78 3.04
CA ALA A 68 -7.38 17.83 4.05
C ALA A 68 -7.54 17.34 5.50
N SER A 69 -8.05 16.11 5.71
CA SER A 69 -8.23 15.52 7.04
C SER A 69 -6.95 14.88 7.59
N LEU A 70 -5.96 14.65 6.72
CA LEU A 70 -4.68 14.06 7.06
C LEU A 70 -3.59 15.13 7.06
N THR A 71 -2.80 15.14 8.13
CA THR A 71 -1.58 15.95 8.19
C THR A 71 -0.45 15.25 7.45
N GLU A 72 0.59 16.00 7.08
CA GLU A 72 1.79 15.43 6.44
C GLU A 72 2.44 14.34 7.31
N LEU A 73 2.51 14.56 8.64
CA LEU A 73 3.03 13.57 9.57
C LEU A 73 2.18 12.30 9.58
N GLU A 74 0.86 12.41 9.56
CA GLU A 74 -0.04 11.26 9.50
C GLU A 74 0.17 10.47 8.21
N CYS A 75 0.29 11.16 7.07
CA CYS A 75 0.58 10.53 5.79
C CYS A 75 1.86 9.69 5.79
N GLN A 76 2.91 10.15 6.48
CA GLN A 76 4.17 9.40 6.63
C GLN A 76 4.03 8.13 7.47
N HIS A 77 2.97 8.02 8.27
CA HIS A 77 2.69 6.88 9.14
C HIS A 77 1.56 5.98 8.62
N ILE A 78 1.20 6.12 7.34
CA ILE A 78 0.27 5.23 6.63
C ILE A 78 1.09 4.31 5.73
N ASN A 79 0.84 3.01 5.85
CA ASN A 79 1.38 1.98 4.96
C ASN A 79 0.23 1.36 4.17
N ILE A 80 0.37 1.26 2.86
CA ILE A 80 -0.66 0.69 1.98
C ILE A 80 -0.05 -0.44 1.19
N LEU A 81 -0.61 -1.64 1.37
CA LEU A 81 -0.20 -2.87 0.70
C LEU A 81 -1.29 -3.28 -0.29
N PRO A 82 -1.09 -3.07 -1.61
CA PRO A 82 -1.96 -3.64 -2.63
C PRO A 82 -1.61 -5.11 -2.87
N LEU A 83 -2.59 -6.00 -2.79
CA LEU A 83 -2.45 -7.43 -3.07
C LEU A 83 -3.36 -7.86 -4.21
N ALA A 84 -2.86 -8.70 -5.11
CA ALA A 84 -3.69 -9.32 -6.12
C ALA A 84 -4.74 -10.26 -5.48
N PRO A 85 -5.87 -10.54 -6.15
CA PRO A 85 -6.88 -11.44 -5.62
C PRO A 85 -6.29 -12.84 -5.36
N GLY A 86 -6.41 -13.32 -4.13
CA GLY A 86 -5.86 -14.61 -3.70
C GLY A 86 -4.37 -14.60 -3.34
N GLU A 87 -3.70 -13.45 -3.42
CA GLU A 87 -2.34 -13.28 -2.91
C GLU A 87 -2.36 -13.27 -1.36
N PRO A 88 -1.47 -14.03 -0.70
CA PRO A 88 -1.42 -14.05 0.75
C PRO A 88 -0.95 -12.69 1.29
N MET A 89 -1.56 -12.26 2.40
CA MET A 89 -1.08 -11.10 3.15
C MET A 89 0.26 -11.41 3.82
N ASP A 90 1.34 -10.82 3.31
CA ASP A 90 2.68 -10.89 3.90
C ASP A 90 3.32 -9.50 3.91
N PHE A 91 3.46 -8.90 5.11
CA PHE A 91 4.14 -7.61 5.29
C PHE A 91 5.68 -7.74 5.37
N GLY A 92 6.25 -8.92 5.10
CA GLY A 92 7.70 -9.08 5.01
C GLY A 92 8.18 -10.51 5.12
N LYS A 93 8.48 -11.12 3.97
CA LYS A 93 9.72 -11.86 3.82
C LYS A 93 10.66 -11.02 2.95
N PRO A 94 11.95 -10.85 3.32
CA PRO A 94 12.91 -10.33 2.37
C PRO A 94 12.80 -11.21 1.13
N SER A 95 12.59 -10.58 -0.03
CA SER A 95 12.59 -11.26 -1.32
C SER A 95 13.78 -12.22 -1.34
N ALA A 96 13.49 -13.53 -1.31
CA ALA A 96 14.49 -14.55 -1.50
C ALA A 96 14.91 -14.48 -2.96
N GLU A 97 15.67 -13.46 -3.33
CA GLU A 97 16.54 -13.55 -4.48
C GLU A 97 17.46 -14.75 -4.21
N PRO A 98 17.50 -15.74 -5.10
CA PRO A 98 18.50 -16.79 -4.98
C PRO A 98 19.86 -16.08 -5.03
N LEU A 99 20.63 -16.19 -3.94
CA LEU A 99 22.03 -15.79 -3.90
C LEU A 99 22.70 -16.36 -5.16
N ARG A 100 22.99 -15.48 -6.13
CA ARG A 100 23.79 -15.83 -7.30
C ARG A 100 25.10 -16.39 -6.75
N GLN A 101 25.29 -17.70 -6.89
CA GLN A 101 26.59 -18.32 -6.63
C GLN A 101 27.62 -17.60 -7.49
N LEU A 102 28.50 -16.84 -6.86
CA LEU A 102 29.69 -16.31 -7.50
C LEU A 102 30.55 -17.53 -7.88
N PRO A 103 31.03 -17.64 -9.14
CA PRO A 103 31.94 -18.72 -9.50
C PRO A 103 33.22 -18.57 -8.67
N GLY A 104 33.61 -19.67 -8.02
CA GLY A 104 34.82 -19.78 -7.23
C GLY A 104 36.06 -19.47 -8.06
N SER A 105 37.05 -18.90 -7.36
CA SER A 105 38.39 -18.59 -7.83
C SER A 105 39.18 -19.82 -8.28
#